data_AF-A0A822G764-F1
#
_entry.id   AF-A0A822G764-F1
#
_cell.length_a   1.000
_cell.length_b   1.000
_cell.length_c   1.000
_cell.angle_alpha   90.00
_cell.angle_beta   90.00
_cell.angle_gamma   90.00
#
_symmetry.space_group_name_H-M   'P 1'
#
loop_
_entity.id
_entity.type
_entity.pdbx_description
1 polymer ?
#
loop_
_entity_poly.entity_id
_entity_poly.type
_entity_poly.pdbx_seq_one_letter_code
_entity_poly.pdbx_strand_id
1 'polypeptide(L)'
;VKQAYENYISSENNLEEQNRWANEFRWELARIIVAEELVVYPAFEKHLGDEGRRIAHEDRAEHHKIKELLKKLETKSVSDPDYRATFDTAKDFLMYHIAG
;
A
#
# COMPACT_ATOMS: atom_id res chain seq x y z
N VAL A 1 -0.49 -8.39 -4.14
CA VAL A 1 0.16 -7.74 -2.98
C VAL A 1 0.57 -8.74 -1.91
N LYS A 2 -0.36 -9.56 -1.40
CA LYS A 2 -0.06 -10.55 -0.35
C LYS A 2 1.13 -11.47 -0.71
N GLN A 3 1.15 -12.01 -1.92
CA GLN A 3 2.24 -12.88 -2.39
C GLN A 3 3.60 -12.15 -2.43
N ALA A 4 3.65 -10.91 -2.93
CA ALA A 4 4.89 -10.13 -2.96
C ALA A 4 5.42 -9.85 -1.54
N TYR A 5 4.52 -9.59 -0.58
CA TYR A 5 4.89 -9.47 0.83
C TYR A 5 5.44 -10.80 1.39
N GLU A 6 4.75 -11.92 1.17
CA GLU A 6 5.20 -13.24 1.62
C GLU A 6 6.57 -13.61 1.04
N ASN A 7 6.81 -13.30 -0.23
CA ASN A 7 8.10 -13.50 -0.89
C ASN A 7 9.19 -12.58 -0.33
N TYR A 8 8.87 -11.34 0.04
CA TYR A 8 9.81 -10.44 0.72
C TYR A 8 10.27 -11.03 2.06
N ILE A 9 9.35 -11.61 2.84
CA ILE A 9 9.67 -12.24 4.12
C ILE A 9 10.52 -13.50 3.94
N SER A 10 10.24 -14.31 2.91
CA SER A 10 11.00 -15.55 2.68
C SER A 10 12.41 -15.31 2.15
N SER A 11 12.69 -14.13 1.57
CA SER A 11 13.99 -13.76 1.02
C SER A 11 14.91 -12.99 2.01
N GLU A 12 14.67 -13.00 3.33
CA GLU A 12 15.48 -12.25 4.32
C GLU A 12 16.99 -12.51 4.25
N ASN A 13 17.42 -13.69 3.79
CA ASN A 13 18.83 -14.05 3.64
C ASN A 13 19.42 -13.75 2.24
N ASN A 14 18.64 -13.16 1.33
CA ASN A 14 19.06 -12.78 -0.01
C ASN A 14 18.61 -11.35 -0.32
N LEU A 15 19.52 -10.38 -0.14
CA LEU A 15 19.22 -8.96 -0.31
C LEU A 15 18.74 -8.59 -1.73
N GLU A 16 19.18 -9.31 -2.77
CA GLU A 16 18.73 -9.02 -4.14
C GLU A 16 17.26 -9.43 -4.32
N GLU A 17 16.92 -10.66 -3.93
CA GLU A 17 15.54 -11.15 -3.97
C GLU A 17 14.63 -10.33 -3.05
N GLN A 18 15.10 -10.01 -1.85
CA GLN A 18 14.35 -9.19 -0.90
C GLN A 18 14.03 -7.82 -1.50
N ASN A 19 15.01 -7.15 -2.14
CA ASN A 19 14.77 -5.89 -2.85
C ASN A 19 13.77 -6.05 -4.00
N ARG A 20 13.87 -7.13 -4.78
CA ARG A 20 12.94 -7.42 -5.89
C ARG A 20 11.50 -7.53 -5.39
N TRP A 21 11.26 -8.33 -4.36
CA TRP A 21 9.92 -8.52 -3.80
C TRP A 21 9.40 -7.28 -3.08
N ALA A 22 10.27 -6.52 -2.43
CA ALA A 22 9.88 -5.24 -1.85
C ALA A 22 9.42 -4.25 -2.92
N ASN A 23 10.10 -4.18 -4.06
CA ASN A 23 9.69 -3.36 -5.20
C ASN A 23 8.34 -3.79 -5.76
N GLU A 24 8.15 -5.09 -5.96
CA GLU A 24 6.90 -5.64 -6.50
C GLU A 24 5.71 -5.32 -5.57
N PHE A 25 5.88 -5.51 -4.25
CA PHE A 25 4.89 -5.12 -3.26
C PHE A 25 4.54 -3.62 -3.37
N ARG A 26 5.55 -2.74 -3.41
CA ARG A 26 5.33 -1.28 -3.49
C ARG A 26 4.59 -0.89 -4.76
N TRP A 27 4.93 -1.49 -5.90
CA TRP A 27 4.26 -1.22 -7.17
C TRP A 27 2.81 -1.70 -7.18
N GLU A 28 2.55 -2.90 -6.67
CA GLU A 28 1.18 -3.40 -6.57
C GLU A 28 0.32 -2.54 -5.65
N LEU A 29 0.85 -2.14 -4.49
CA LEU A 29 0.15 -1.27 -3.55
C LEU A 29 -0.14 0.11 -4.16
N ALA A 30 0.84 0.72 -4.82
CA ALA A 30 0.67 2.01 -5.49
C ALA A 30 -0.40 1.94 -6.60
N ARG A 31 -0.42 0.86 -7.39
CA ARG A 31 -1.42 0.66 -8.46
C ARG A 31 -2.83 0.56 -7.91
N ILE A 32 -3.05 -0.16 -6.80
CA ILE A 32 -4.37 -0.31 -6.18
C ILE A 32 -4.89 1.04 -5.71
N ILE A 33 -4.09 1.75 -4.91
CA ILE A 33 -4.45 3.06 -4.34
C ILE A 33 -4.84 4.06 -5.43
N VAL A 34 -4.06 4.11 -6.52
CA VAL A 34 -4.34 5.00 -7.65
C VAL A 34 -5.60 4.55 -8.41
N ALA A 35 -5.80 3.24 -8.59
CA ALA A 35 -6.99 2.73 -9.27
C ALA A 35 -8.29 3.05 -8.50
N GLU A 36 -8.28 2.91 -7.17
CA GLU A 36 -9.42 3.26 -6.33
C GLU A 36 -9.74 4.75 -6.40
N GLU A 37 -8.72 5.61 -6.30
CA GLU A 37 -8.89 7.05 -6.40
C GLU A 37 -9.40 7.53 -7.76
N LEU A 38 -8.98 6.87 -8.84
CA LEU A 38 -9.36 7.25 -10.21
C LEU A 38 -10.70 6.65 -10.66
N VAL A 39 -11.10 5.50 -10.12
CA VAL A 39 -12.24 4.73 -10.63
C VAL A 39 -13.32 4.51 -9.57
N VAL A 40 -12.94 3.99 -8.40
CA VAL A 40 -13.89 3.57 -7.37
C VAL A 40 -14.51 4.78 -6.67
N TYR A 41 -13.70 5.75 -6.24
CA TYR A 41 -14.20 6.91 -5.50
C TYR A 41 -15.14 7.80 -6.34
N PRO A 42 -14.84 8.11 -7.62
CA PRO A 42 -15.83 8.79 -8.47
C PRO A 42 -17.13 8.01 -8.64
N ALA A 43 -17.06 6.67 -8.70
CA ALA A 43 -18.26 5.84 -8.76
C ALA A 43 -19.06 5.89 -7.46
N PHE A 44 -18.41 5.84 -6.30
CA PHE A 44 -19.06 6.01 -4.99
C PHE A 44 -19.75 7.36 -4.88
N GLU A 45 -19.04 8.45 -5.17
CA GLU A 45 -19.58 9.81 -5.12
C GLU A 45 -20.80 9.99 -6.03
N LYS A 46 -20.78 9.35 -7.22
CA LYS A 46 -21.87 9.42 -8.20
C LYS A 46 -23.08 8.57 -7.81
N HIS A 47 -22.86 7.35 -7.32
CA HIS A 47 -23.91 6.35 -7.17
C HIS A 47 -24.44 6.22 -5.75
N LEU A 48 -23.67 6.63 -4.73
CA LEU A 48 -24.02 6.53 -3.31
C LEU A 48 -24.26 7.90 -2.65
N GLY A 49 -24.14 9.00 -3.39
CA GLY A 49 -24.47 10.34 -2.90
C GLY A 49 -23.57 10.81 -1.75
N ASP A 50 -24.17 11.32 -0.67
CA ASP A 50 -23.43 11.82 0.49
C ASP A 50 -22.61 10.73 1.19
N GLU A 51 -23.14 9.51 1.27
CA GLU A 51 -22.42 8.40 1.89
C GLU A 51 -21.19 8.01 1.05
N GLY A 52 -21.35 7.98 -0.28
CA GLY A 52 -20.23 7.75 -1.19
C GLY A 52 -19.14 8.82 -1.08
N ARG A 53 -19.53 10.09 -0.93
CA ARG A 53 -18.58 11.19 -0.69
C ARG A 53 -17.86 11.03 0.65
N ARG A 54 -18.56 10.61 1.70
CA ARG A 54 -17.98 10.39 3.03
C ARG A 54 -16.93 9.30 2.99
N ILE A 55 -17.27 8.12 2.44
CA ILE A 55 -16.35 6.98 2.29
C ILE A 55 -15.14 7.40 1.44
N ALA A 56 -15.37 7.96 0.25
CA ALA A 56 -14.29 8.40 -0.64
C ALA A 56 -13.38 9.48 -0.02
N HIS A 57 -13.87 10.29 0.91
CA HIS A 57 -13.04 11.28 1.62
C HIS A 57 -12.21 10.63 2.72
N GLU A 58 -12.80 9.72 3.51
CA GLU A 58 -12.11 8.95 4.55
C GLU A 58 -10.99 8.10 3.93
N ASP A 59 -11.29 7.35 2.89
CA ASP A 59 -10.32 6.45 2.26
C ASP A 59 -9.16 7.22 1.61
N ARG A 60 -9.41 8.39 1.01
CA ARG A 60 -8.32 9.26 0.50
C ARG A 60 -7.38 9.71 1.61
N ALA A 61 -7.89 9.95 2.81
CA ALA A 61 -7.05 10.31 3.96
C ALA A 61 -6.20 9.12 4.43
N GLU A 62 -6.71 7.90 4.35
CA GLU A 62 -5.95 6.67 4.61
C GLU A 62 -4.88 6.44 3.54
N HIS A 63 -5.24 6.56 2.27
CA HIS A 63 -4.33 6.47 1.12
C HIS A 63 -3.19 7.48 1.19
N HIS A 64 -3.43 8.68 1.71
CA HIS A 64 -2.37 9.65 1.93
C HIS A 64 -1.28 9.11 2.85
N LYS A 65 -1.65 8.47 3.97
CA LYS A 65 -0.69 7.85 4.91
C LYS A 65 0.12 6.75 4.22
N ILE A 66 -0.52 5.93 3.38
CA ILE A 66 0.18 4.87 2.65
C ILE A 66 1.16 5.47 1.64
N LYS A 67 0.78 6.53 0.91
CA LYS A 67 1.68 7.23 -0.02
C LYS A 67 2.91 7.79 0.70
N GLU A 68 2.76 8.30 1.93
CA GLU A 68 3.90 8.74 2.75
C GLU A 68 4.82 7.57 3.15
N LEU A 69 4.26 6.41 3.51
CA LEU A 69 5.04 5.20 3.82
C LEU A 69 5.80 4.70 2.58
N LEU A 70 5.13 4.63 1.42
CA LEU A 70 5.76 4.26 0.15
C LEU A 70 6.92 5.19 -0.21
N LYS A 71 6.74 6.51 -0.02
CA LYS A 71 7.80 7.50 -0.22
C LYS A 71 8.99 7.29 0.73
N LYS A 72 8.73 6.99 2.01
CA LYS A 72 9.81 6.66 2.97
C LYS A 72 10.60 5.42 2.51
N LEU A 73 9.90 4.38 2.11
CA LEU A 73 10.51 3.14 1.62
C LEU A 73 11.34 3.37 0.34
N GLU A 74 10.86 4.19 -0.59
CA GLU A 74 11.56 4.51 -1.85
C GLU A 74 12.98 5.03 -1.61
N THR A 75 13.18 5.80 -0.53
CA THR A 75 14.48 6.40 -0.18
C THR A 75 15.40 5.49 0.64
N LYS A 76 14.96 4.26 0.98
CA LYS A 76 15.67 3.35 1.89
C LYS A 76 16.06 2.04 1.21
N SER A 77 17.20 1.49 1.61
CA SER A 77 17.59 0.10 1.31
C SER A 77 16.74 -0.86 2.15
N VAL A 78 16.45 -2.07 1.65
CA VAL A 78 15.81 -3.14 2.45
C VAL A 78 16.63 -3.54 3.70
N SER A 79 17.93 -3.22 3.72
CA SER A 79 18.81 -3.43 4.86
C SER A 79 18.77 -2.29 5.89
N ASP A 80 18.02 -1.21 5.63
CA ASP A 80 17.86 -0.11 6.58
C ASP A 80 17.06 -0.60 7.81
N PRO A 81 17.52 -0.28 9.04
CA PRO A 81 16.88 -0.79 10.26
C PRO A 81 15.38 -0.49 10.38
N ASP A 82 14.90 0.62 9.82
CA ASP A 82 13.47 0.98 9.88
C ASP A 82 12.69 0.52 8.65
N TYR A 83 13.37 -0.07 7.63
CA TYR A 83 12.69 -0.49 6.40
C TYR A 83 11.60 -1.49 6.71
N ARG A 84 11.94 -2.53 7.47
CA ARG A 84 11.02 -3.62 7.80
C ARG A 84 9.78 -3.12 8.52
N ALA A 85 9.96 -2.31 9.56
CA ALA A 85 8.83 -1.74 10.31
C ALA A 85 7.93 -0.87 9.42
N THR A 86 8.52 -0.07 8.53
CA THR A 86 7.77 0.76 7.57
C THR A 86 7.02 -0.09 6.55
N PHE A 87 7.63 -1.18 6.09
CA PHE A 87 7.07 -2.11 5.11
C PHE A 87 5.89 -2.90 5.69
N ASP A 88 6.02 -3.41 6.91
CA ASP A 88 4.96 -4.12 7.63
C ASP A 88 3.77 -3.18 7.90
N THR A 89 4.03 -1.93 8.30
CA THR A 89 2.99 -0.91 8.47
C THR A 89 2.22 -0.67 7.17
N ALA A 90 2.91 -0.56 6.03
CA ALA A 90 2.25 -0.38 4.73
C ALA A 90 1.38 -1.60 4.34
N LYS A 91 1.82 -2.82 4.68
CA LYS A 91 1.04 -4.05 4.45
C LYS A 91 -0.18 -4.15 5.36
N ASP A 92 -0.07 -3.75 6.62
CA ASP A 92 -1.20 -3.82 7.56
C ASP A 92 -2.32 -2.87 7.18
N PHE A 93 -1.97 -1.67 6.69
CA PHE A 93 -2.96 -0.74 6.13
C PHE A 93 -3.76 -1.35 4.98
N LEU A 94 -3.08 -2.04 4.05
CA LEU A 94 -3.77 -2.71 2.95
C LEU A 94 -4.71 -3.81 3.44
N MET A 95 -4.28 -4.63 4.39
CA MET A 95 -5.14 -5.71 4.91
C MET A 95 -6.33 -5.19 5.70
N TYR A 96 -6.20 -4.06 6.39
CA TYR A 96 -7.33 -3.42 7.05
C TYR A 96 -8.34 -2.90 6.02
N HIS A 97 -7.87 -2.30 4.92
CA HIS A 97 -8.72 -1.69 3.89
C HIS A 97 -9.48 -2.72 3.03
N ILE A 98 -8.86 -3.87 2.70
CA ILE A 98 -9.50 -4.90 1.85
C ILE A 98 -10.34 -5.90 2.66
N ALA A 99 -10.10 -6.04 3.97
CA ALA A 99 -10.84 -6.98 4.82
C ALA A 99 -12.13 -6.40 5.42
N GLY A 100 -12.35 -5.08 5.28
CA GLY A 100 -13.61 -4.41 5.61
C GLY A 100 -14.60 -4.46 4.46
#